data_AF-A0A976FQE6-F1
#
_entry.id   AF-A0A976FQE6-F1
#
_cell.length_a   1.000
_cell.length_b   1.000
_cell.length_c   1.000
_cell.angle_alpha   90.00
_cell.angle_beta   90.00
_cell.angle_gamma   90.00
#
_symmetry.space_group_name_H-M   'P 1'
#
loop_
_entity.id
_entity.type
_entity.pdbx_description
1 polymer ?
#
loop_
_entity_poly.entity_id
_entity_poly.type
_entity_poly.pdbx_seq_one_letter_code
_entity_poly.pdbx_strand_id
1 'polypeptide(L)'
;MATRCKLWRYRARTLRGRAAILRSIVLPLLWYTAAVTRVPADVAQRVKFLCKAFLFKKAISDSHGFAGPMVEAWLYWPTSRGGLGLPETLSFSHSLQLCSLQDASRWLQQLIRSHAGFFRRSLYFLDLFSVVGLVSIFSMHQYPEVSLSKNPGTAWLLSGSNLFASCIHWCRNTVPCATLIG
;
A
#
# COMPACT_ATOMS: atom_id res chain seq x y z
N MET A 1 15.72 -5.70 1.41
CA MET A 1 16.00 -4.63 0.41
C MET A 1 17.44 -4.64 -0.10
N ALA A 2 18.46 -4.68 0.77
CA ALA A 2 19.88 -4.59 0.39
C ALA A 2 20.28 -5.56 -0.75
N THR A 3 19.82 -6.81 -0.71
CA THR A 3 20.08 -7.81 -1.76
C THR A 3 19.59 -7.36 -3.14
N ARG A 4 18.39 -6.78 -3.23
CA ARG A 4 17.87 -6.23 -4.49
C ARG A 4 18.72 -5.06 -4.96
N CYS A 5 19.12 -4.16 -4.06
CA CYS A 5 20.02 -3.07 -4.43
C CYS A 5 21.39 -3.56 -4.92
N LYS A 6 21.95 -4.63 -4.34
CA LYS A 6 23.20 -5.24 -4.84
C LYS A 6 23.03 -5.78 -6.26
N LEU A 7 21.94 -6.50 -6.53
CA LEU A 7 21.64 -7.09 -7.85
C LEU A 7 21.48 -6.02 -8.94
N TRP A 8 20.78 -4.93 -8.63
CA TRP A 8 20.48 -3.88 -9.62
C TRP A 8 21.55 -2.78 -9.70
N ARG A 9 22.58 -2.80 -8.85
CA ARG A 9 23.62 -1.76 -8.78
C ARG A 9 24.33 -1.52 -10.11
N TYR A 10 24.56 -2.59 -10.87
CA TYR A 10 25.34 -2.55 -12.11
C TYR A 10 24.49 -2.39 -13.38
N ARG A 11 23.16 -2.45 -13.26
CA ARG A 11 22.24 -2.40 -14.42
C ARG A 11 22.10 -1.00 -15.02
N ALA A 12 22.27 0.06 -14.23
CA ALA A 12 22.16 1.44 -14.71
C ALA A 12 23.48 2.20 -14.57
N ARG A 13 23.97 2.76 -15.68
CA ARG A 13 25.22 3.53 -15.73
C ARG A 13 25.07 4.96 -15.19
N THR A 14 23.91 5.59 -15.43
CA THR A 14 23.64 6.99 -15.06
C THR A 14 23.00 7.12 -13.68
N LEU A 15 23.10 8.29 -13.06
CA LEU A 15 22.44 8.58 -11.78
C LEU A 15 20.91 8.59 -11.93
N ARG A 16 20.39 9.16 -13.01
CA ARG A 16 18.95 9.15 -13.35
C ARG A 16 18.41 7.73 -13.56
N GLY A 17 19.14 6.87 -14.26
CA GLY A 17 18.75 5.47 -14.45
C GLY A 17 18.68 4.70 -13.13
N ARG A 18 19.63 4.94 -12.22
CA ARG A 18 19.62 4.35 -10.88
C ARG A 18 18.45 4.86 -10.03
N ALA A 19 18.12 6.14 -10.12
CA ALA A 19 16.94 6.68 -9.46
C ALA A 19 15.64 6.10 -10.01
N ALA A 20 15.56 5.86 -11.33
CA ALA A 20 14.42 5.17 -11.94
C ALA A 20 14.26 3.76 -11.37
N ILE A 21 15.35 2.98 -11.25
CA ILE A 21 15.35 1.66 -10.61
C ILE A 21 14.92 1.74 -9.14
N LEU A 22 15.41 2.73 -8.40
CA LEU A 22 14.99 2.92 -7.00
C LEU A 22 13.48 3.12 -6.92
N ARG A 23 12.90 3.97 -7.78
CA ARG A 23 11.46 4.24 -7.80
C ARG A 23 10.61 3.05 -8.24
N SER A 24 11.05 2.30 -9.24
CA SER A 24 10.23 1.25 -9.84
C SER A 24 10.36 -0.11 -9.16
N ILE A 25 11.49 -0.39 -8.50
CA ILE A 25 11.77 -1.74 -7.96
C ILE A 25 11.98 -1.70 -6.45
N VAL A 26 12.84 -0.80 -5.98
CA VAL A 26 13.32 -0.84 -4.59
C VAL A 26 12.27 -0.24 -3.65
N LEU A 27 11.84 0.99 -3.91
CA LEU A 27 10.90 1.71 -3.05
C LEU A 27 9.52 1.04 -2.94
N PRO A 28 8.92 0.45 -3.98
CA PRO A 28 7.63 -0.25 -3.85
C PRO A 28 7.66 -1.40 -2.83
N LEU A 29 8.80 -2.10 -2.69
CA LEU A 29 8.95 -3.15 -1.68
C LEU A 29 8.86 -2.59 -0.25
N LEU A 30 9.37 -1.38 -0.04
CA LEU A 30 9.24 -0.68 1.24
C LEU A 30 7.83 -0.17 1.46
N TRP A 31 7.20 0.38 0.42
CA TRP A 31 5.84 0.91 0.49
C TRP A 31 4.81 -0.16 0.79
N TYR A 32 5.01 -1.37 0.27
CA TYR A 32 4.18 -2.51 0.63
C TYR A 32 4.21 -2.77 2.14
N THR A 33 5.39 -2.77 2.76
CA THR A 33 5.51 -2.95 4.22
C THR A 33 5.01 -1.74 5.02
N ALA A 34 5.23 -0.53 4.51
CA ALA A 34 4.82 0.72 5.14
C ALA A 34 3.29 0.92 5.14
N ALA A 35 2.59 0.28 4.21
CA ALA A 35 1.13 0.28 4.15
C ALA A 35 0.50 -0.41 5.36
N VAL A 36 1.14 -1.48 5.84
CA VAL A 36 0.60 -2.33 6.91
C VAL A 36 1.19 -1.96 8.26
N THR A 37 2.44 -1.49 8.29
CA THR A 37 3.18 -1.23 9.53
C THR A 37 3.70 0.20 9.58
N ARG A 38 3.69 0.80 10.78
CA ARG A 38 4.36 2.09 11.01
C ARG A 38 5.86 1.91 10.88
N VAL A 39 6.48 2.69 9.99
CA VAL A 39 7.92 2.65 9.76
C VAL A 39 8.59 3.48 10.87
N PRO A 40 9.42 2.88 11.74
CA PRO A 40 10.15 3.65 12.75
C PRO A 40 11.20 4.55 12.09
N ALA A 41 11.51 5.68 12.74
CA ALA A 41 12.44 6.69 12.21
C ALA A 41 13.82 6.08 11.87
N ASP A 42 14.32 5.18 12.72
CA ASP A 42 15.61 4.51 12.51
C ASP A 42 15.65 3.69 11.21
N VAL A 43 14.55 2.99 10.90
CA VAL A 43 14.45 2.20 9.67
C VAL A 43 14.36 3.12 8.45
N ALA A 44 13.59 4.20 8.54
CA ALA A 44 13.53 5.19 7.46
C ALA A 44 14.90 5.82 7.17
N GLN A 45 15.68 6.10 8.22
CA GLN A 45 17.04 6.61 8.08
C GLN A 45 17.98 5.58 7.43
N ARG A 46 17.88 4.30 7.81
CA ARG A 46 18.64 3.21 7.16
C ARG A 46 18.30 3.06 5.68
N VAL A 47 17.01 3.12 5.34
CA VAL A 47 16.55 3.11 3.94
C VAL A 47 17.15 4.29 3.17
N LYS A 48 17.13 5.49 3.75
CA LYS A 48 17.69 6.69 3.15
C LYS A 48 19.19 6.54 2.87
N PHE A 49 19.95 5.98 3.82
CA PHE A 49 21.37 5.68 3.59
C PHE A 49 21.57 4.63 2.50
N LEU A 50 20.74 3.59 2.46
CA LEU A 50 20.78 2.56 1.43
C LEU A 50 20.48 3.12 0.04
N CYS A 51 19.49 4.01 -0.09
CA CYS A 51 19.20 4.74 -1.32
C CYS A 51 20.39 5.60 -1.76
N LYS A 52 21.01 6.36 -0.85
CA LYS A 52 22.22 7.14 -1.15
C LYS A 52 23.38 6.24 -1.59
N ALA A 53 23.66 5.15 -0.87
CA ALA A 53 24.73 4.22 -1.22
C ALA A 53 24.53 3.63 -2.64
N PHE A 54 23.29 3.27 -2.98
CA PHE A 54 22.93 2.79 -4.31
C PHE A 54 23.13 3.86 -5.41
N LEU A 55 22.72 5.10 -5.15
CA LEU A 55 22.88 6.23 -6.08
C LEU A 55 24.32 6.64 -6.33
N PHE A 56 25.24 6.37 -5.40
CA PHE A 56 26.65 6.74 -5.54
C PHE A 56 27.59 5.53 -5.76
N LYS A 57 27.04 4.35 -6.08
CA LYS A 57 27.78 3.08 -6.27
C LYS A 57 28.69 2.68 -5.10
N LYS A 58 28.44 3.20 -3.89
CA LYS A 58 29.22 2.83 -2.71
C LYS A 58 28.88 1.40 -2.27
N ALA A 59 29.76 0.81 -1.46
CA ALA A 59 29.48 -0.45 -0.80
C ALA A 59 28.23 -0.29 0.08
N ILE A 60 27.28 -1.21 -0.07
CA ILE A 60 26.06 -1.23 0.76
C ILE A 60 26.45 -1.94 2.06
N SER A 61 26.92 -1.16 3.03
CA SER A 61 27.12 -1.59 4.42
C SER A 61 25.95 -1.09 5.27
N ASP A 62 25.40 -1.96 6.12
CA ASP A 62 24.23 -1.62 6.95
C ASP A 62 24.57 -0.68 8.13
N SER A 63 25.85 -0.46 8.42
CA SER A 63 26.35 0.21 9.64
C SER A 63 26.89 1.63 9.47
N HIS A 64 27.23 2.07 8.25
CA HIS A 64 27.90 3.36 8.04
C HIS A 64 27.02 4.36 7.30
N GLY A 65 26.73 5.48 7.96
CA GLY A 65 26.07 6.63 7.35
C GLY A 65 26.96 7.23 6.26
N PHE A 66 26.55 7.11 5.01
CA PHE A 66 27.29 7.70 3.89
C PHE A 66 26.84 9.14 3.66
N ALA A 67 27.72 10.10 3.95
CA ALA A 67 27.61 11.47 3.49
C ALA A 67 27.95 11.51 1.99
N GLY A 68 26.91 11.58 1.14
CA GLY A 68 27.09 11.72 -0.30
C GLY A 68 27.71 13.07 -0.67
N PRO A 69 28.33 13.18 -1.86
CA PRO A 69 28.92 14.43 -2.34
C PRO A 69 27.87 15.50 -2.67
N MET A 70 26.58 15.14 -2.72
CA MET A 70 25.49 16.06 -3.04
C MET A 70 24.67 16.42 -1.81
N VAL A 71 24.18 17.66 -1.81
CA VAL A 71 23.20 18.16 -0.82
C VAL A 71 21.99 17.23 -0.80
N GLU A 72 21.58 16.85 0.41
CA GLU A 72 20.52 15.87 0.58
C GLU A 72 19.17 16.35 0.03
N ALA A 73 18.84 17.63 0.21
CA ALA A 73 17.60 18.22 -0.29
C ALA A 73 17.43 18.07 -1.82
N TRP A 74 18.55 18.08 -2.57
CA TRP A 74 18.55 17.92 -4.02
C TRP A 74 18.02 16.55 -4.49
N LEU A 75 18.16 15.51 -3.66
CA LEU A 75 17.62 14.17 -3.95
C LEU A 75 16.08 14.15 -3.96
N TYR A 76 15.45 15.00 -3.16
CA TYR A 76 13.99 15.05 -3.00
C TYR A 76 13.33 16.07 -3.93
N TRP A 77 14.08 17.05 -4.43
CA TRP A 77 13.57 18.03 -5.37
C TRP A 77 12.98 17.41 -6.64
N PRO A 78 11.89 18.00 -7.19
CA PRO A 78 11.26 17.48 -8.39
C PRO A 78 12.20 17.56 -9.60
N THR A 79 12.00 16.64 -10.55
CA THR A 79 12.79 16.58 -11.79
C THR A 79 12.72 17.88 -12.61
N SER A 80 11.63 18.66 -12.47
CA SER A 80 11.47 19.97 -13.12
C SER A 80 12.50 21.01 -12.66
N ARG A 81 13.00 20.90 -11.43
CA ARG A 81 14.05 21.77 -10.88
C ARG A 81 15.45 21.14 -11.00
N GLY A 82 15.60 20.12 -11.84
CA GLY A 82 16.85 19.37 -11.97
C GLY A 82 17.18 18.47 -10.78
N GLY A 83 16.24 18.28 -9.85
CA GLY A 83 16.36 17.34 -8.74
C GLY A 83 16.12 15.91 -9.17
N LEU A 84 16.32 14.97 -8.25
CA LEU A 84 16.12 13.57 -8.57
C LEU A 84 14.64 13.19 -8.54
N GLY A 85 13.85 13.77 -7.64
CA GLY A 85 12.41 13.52 -7.42
C GLY A 85 12.14 12.26 -6.60
N LEU A 86 13.03 11.89 -5.67
CA LEU A 86 12.76 10.74 -4.80
C LEU A 86 11.74 11.16 -3.74
N PRO A 87 10.74 10.33 -3.42
CA PRO A 87 9.87 10.60 -2.29
C PRO A 87 10.67 10.43 -1.00
N GLU A 88 10.49 11.34 -0.05
CA GLU A 88 11.01 11.16 1.29
C GLU A 88 10.26 10.04 2.01
N THR A 89 11.01 9.16 2.67
CA THR A 89 10.46 7.89 3.18
C THR A 89 9.41 8.05 4.27
N LEU A 90 9.65 8.95 5.22
CA LEU A 90 8.72 9.17 6.33
C LEU A 90 7.44 9.84 5.86
N SER A 91 7.55 10.98 5.18
CA SER A 91 6.40 11.71 4.65
C SER A 91 5.57 10.86 3.70
N PHE A 92 6.20 10.11 2.79
CA PHE A 92 5.48 9.21 1.89
C PHE A 92 4.78 8.07 2.63
N SER A 93 5.42 7.47 3.65
CA SER A 93 4.79 6.41 4.45
C SER A 93 3.56 6.90 5.21
N HIS A 94 3.61 8.11 5.77
CA HIS A 94 2.48 8.73 6.46
C HIS A 94 1.33 9.00 5.49
N SER A 95 1.62 9.59 4.32
CA SER A 95 0.61 9.82 3.29
C SER A 95 -0.04 8.53 2.84
N LEU A 96 0.74 7.45 2.65
CA LEU A 96 0.22 6.15 2.24
C LEU A 96 -0.72 5.55 3.29
N GLN A 97 -0.37 5.67 4.58
CA GLN A 97 -1.22 5.21 5.68
C GLN A 97 -2.53 6.00 5.76
N LEU A 98 -2.46 7.33 5.61
CA LEU A 98 -3.66 8.17 5.57
C LEU A 98 -4.55 7.81 4.38
N CYS A 99 -3.98 7.55 3.20
CA CYS A 99 -4.74 7.09 2.03
C CYS A 99 -5.42 5.75 2.30
N SER A 100 -4.70 4.79 2.89
CA SER A 100 -5.27 3.49 3.25
C SER A 100 -6.43 3.61 4.25
N LEU A 101 -6.31 4.52 5.23
CA LEU A 101 -7.37 4.78 6.20
C LEU A 101 -8.58 5.45 5.56
N GLN A 102 -8.36 6.43 4.68
CA GLN A 102 -9.42 7.09 3.93
C GLN A 102 -10.16 6.09 3.04
N ASP A 103 -9.45 5.21 2.34
CA ASP A 103 -10.08 4.20 1.50
C ASP A 103 -10.91 3.21 2.34
N ALA A 104 -10.38 2.72 3.46
CA ALA A 104 -11.13 1.88 4.39
C ALA A 104 -12.39 2.58 4.92
N SER A 105 -12.30 3.87 5.25
CA SER A 105 -13.45 4.65 5.71
C SER A 105 -14.55 4.78 4.63
N ARG A 106 -14.15 4.99 3.37
CA ARG A 106 -15.09 5.05 2.23
C ARG A 106 -15.78 3.70 2.00
N TRP A 107 -15.03 2.61 2.09
CA TRP A 107 -15.59 1.25 1.99
C TRP A 107 -16.62 0.97 3.08
N LEU A 108 -16.33 1.33 4.34
CA LEU A 108 -17.30 1.18 5.44
C LEU A 108 -18.55 2.04 5.23
N GLN A 109 -18.40 3.27 4.77
CA GLN A 109 -19.54 4.14 4.46
C GLN A 109 -20.42 3.56 3.34
N GLN A 110 -19.82 2.98 2.29
CA GLN A 110 -20.57 2.32 1.23
C GLN A 110 -21.32 1.09 1.74
N LEU A 111 -20.68 0.28 2.59
CA LEU A 111 -21.30 -0.89 3.20
C LEU A 111 -22.48 -0.51 4.12
N ILE A 112 -22.32 0.54 4.94
CA ILE A 112 -23.41 1.02 5.80
C ILE A 112 -24.59 1.52 4.94
N ARG A 113 -24.31 2.25 3.84
CA ARG A 113 -25.36 2.73 2.93
C ARG A 113 -26.09 1.59 2.21
N SER A 114 -25.39 0.55 1.79
CA SER A 114 -26.03 -0.61 1.14
C SER A 114 -26.87 -1.43 2.12
N HIS A 115 -26.39 -1.62 3.36
CA HIS A 115 -27.13 -2.35 4.39
C HIS A 115 -28.29 -1.56 5.02
N ALA A 116 -28.27 -0.23 5.02
CA ALA A 116 -29.42 0.57 5.47
C ALA A 116 -30.69 0.28 4.64
N GLY A 117 -30.54 -0.04 3.35
CA GLY A 117 -31.65 -0.52 2.51
C GLY A 117 -32.11 -1.95 2.87
N PHE A 118 -31.17 -2.81 3.27
CA PHE A 118 -31.46 -4.19 3.68
C PHE A 118 -32.15 -4.27 5.05
N PHE A 119 -31.67 -3.52 6.05
CA PHE A 119 -32.30 -3.42 7.37
C PHE A 119 -33.71 -2.83 7.31
N ARG A 120 -33.95 -1.86 6.42
CA ARG A 120 -35.29 -1.32 6.18
C ARG A 120 -36.26 -2.37 5.63
N ARG A 121 -35.79 -3.32 4.81
CA ARG A 121 -36.60 -4.47 4.35
C ARG A 121 -36.75 -5.57 5.40
N SER A 122 -35.76 -5.78 6.26
CA SER A 122 -35.81 -6.81 7.30
C SER A 122 -36.80 -6.48 8.43
N LEU A 123 -37.03 -5.20 8.74
CA LEU A 123 -38.04 -4.80 9.73
C LEU A 123 -39.47 -5.09 9.26
N TYR A 124 -39.76 -5.00 7.95
CA TYR A 124 -41.04 -5.46 7.40
C TYR A 124 -41.19 -6.99 7.38
N PHE A 125 -40.09 -7.74 7.42
CA PHE A 125 -40.12 -9.20 7.39
C PHE A 125 -40.38 -9.79 8.78
N LEU A 126 -39.92 -9.13 9.85
CA LEU A 126 -40.20 -9.53 11.23
C LEU A 126 -41.63 -9.19 11.68
N ASP A 127 -42.26 -8.14 11.13
CA ASP A 127 -43.69 -7.89 11.34
C ASP A 127 -44.57 -8.96 10.67
N LEU A 128 -44.15 -9.51 9.51
CA LEU A 128 -44.89 -10.60 8.86
C LEU A 128 -44.76 -11.94 9.60
N PHE A 129 -43.59 -12.22 10.20
CA PHE A 129 -43.37 -13.47 10.95
C PHE A 129 -44.04 -13.49 12.34
N SER A 130 -44.31 -12.32 12.95
CA SER A 130 -45.10 -12.27 14.19
C SER A 130 -46.58 -12.60 13.98
N VAL A 131 -47.10 -12.53 12.74
CA VAL A 131 -48.50 -12.84 12.44
C VAL A 131 -48.69 -14.29 11.94
N VAL A 132 -47.62 -14.98 11.52
CA VAL A 132 -47.73 -16.33 10.90
C VAL A 132 -46.99 -17.44 11.69
N GLY A 133 -46.19 -17.11 12.71
CA GLY A 133 -45.25 -18.05 13.33
C GLY A 133 -45.66 -18.71 14.66
N LEU A 134 -46.93 -19.13 14.84
CA LEU A 134 -47.32 -19.98 15.99
C LEU A 134 -47.90 -21.35 15.60
N VAL A 135 -47.76 -21.78 14.35
CA VAL A 135 -48.16 -23.13 13.93
C VAL A 135 -47.08 -23.78 13.07
N SER A 136 -46.74 -25.01 13.46
CA SER A 136 -45.81 -25.98 12.82
C SER A 136 -44.33 -25.78 13.14
N ILE A 137 -43.76 -26.39 14.19
CA ILE A 137 -43.61 -27.84 14.48
C ILE A 137 -42.88 -28.59 13.35
N PHE A 138 -41.69 -29.09 13.70
CA PHE A 138 -40.95 -30.23 13.15
C PHE A 138 -40.75 -30.32 11.62
N SER A 139 -39.50 -30.17 11.20
CA SER A 139 -38.78 -31.28 10.55
C SER A 139 -37.29 -31.01 10.59
N MET A 140 -36.67 -31.57 11.62
CA MET A 140 -35.26 -31.84 11.68
C MET A 140 -35.03 -33.18 10.94
N HIS A 141 -34.62 -33.17 9.67
CA HIS A 141 -33.95 -34.33 9.08
C HIS A 141 -33.26 -34.00 7.75
N GLN A 142 -32.12 -34.67 7.55
CA GLN A 142 -31.32 -34.81 6.32
C GLN A 142 -30.37 -33.66 5.93
N TYR A 143 -29.15 -33.74 6.48
CA TYR A 143 -27.94 -33.32 5.75
C TYR A 143 -27.55 -34.42 4.76
N PRO A 144 -27.39 -34.15 3.46
CA PRO A 144 -26.53 -34.95 2.60
C PRO A 144 -25.11 -34.39 2.61
N GLU A 145 -24.14 -35.29 2.73
CA GLU A 145 -22.72 -35.06 2.47
C GLU A 145 -22.53 -34.42 1.08
N VAL A 146 -21.81 -33.30 1.04
CA VAL A 146 -21.26 -32.76 -0.21
C VAL A 146 -19.75 -32.87 -0.17
N SER A 147 -19.29 -33.60 -1.18
CA SER A 147 -17.96 -34.06 -1.52
C SER A 147 -16.88 -33.00 -1.48
N LEU A 148 -15.75 -33.41 -0.92
CA LEU A 148 -14.44 -32.75 -0.93
C LEU A 148 -13.98 -32.49 -2.38
N SER A 149 -14.15 -31.25 -2.88
CA SER A 149 -13.57 -30.81 -4.16
C SER A 149 -12.15 -30.28 -3.96
N LYS A 150 -11.24 -30.85 -4.76
CA LYS A 150 -9.79 -30.67 -4.75
C LYS A 150 -9.42 -29.40 -5.52
N ASN A 151 -8.61 -28.55 -4.87
CA ASN A 151 -7.86 -27.37 -5.37
C ASN A 151 -8.48 -25.98 -5.17
N PRO A 152 -7.81 -25.13 -4.36
CA PRO A 152 -7.75 -23.69 -4.61
C PRO A 152 -6.28 -23.26 -4.79
N GLY A 153 -5.73 -23.51 -5.96
CA GLY A 153 -4.53 -22.82 -6.44
C GLY A 153 -4.95 -21.63 -7.30
N THR A 154 -4.39 -20.45 -7.04
CA THR A 154 -4.27 -19.32 -7.99
C THR A 154 -5.47 -18.40 -8.30
N ALA A 155 -6.32 -18.03 -7.35
CA ALA A 155 -7.31 -16.95 -7.56
C ALA A 155 -7.11 -15.66 -6.72
N TRP A 156 -6.22 -15.65 -5.72
CA TRP A 156 -6.13 -14.53 -4.75
C TRP A 156 -5.07 -13.46 -5.06
N LEU A 157 -4.32 -13.56 -6.16
CA LEU A 157 -3.19 -12.65 -6.44
C LEU A 157 -3.51 -11.44 -7.34
N LEU A 158 -4.73 -11.31 -7.88
CA LEU A 158 -5.05 -10.26 -8.86
C LEU A 158 -5.91 -9.11 -8.33
N SER A 159 -6.45 -9.19 -7.12
CA SER A 159 -7.30 -8.11 -6.58
C SER A 159 -6.49 -7.01 -5.84
N GLY A 160 -5.39 -7.37 -5.18
CA GLY A 160 -4.58 -6.41 -4.40
C GLY A 160 -3.65 -5.51 -5.24
N SER A 161 -3.23 -5.96 -6.42
CA SER A 161 -2.24 -5.24 -7.26
C SER A 161 -2.82 -4.01 -7.95
N ASN A 162 -4.09 -4.05 -8.35
CA ASN A 162 -4.77 -2.92 -8.99
C ASN A 162 -5.08 -1.78 -8.01
N LEU A 163 -5.36 -2.11 -6.75
CA LEU A 163 -5.53 -1.13 -5.68
C LEU A 163 -4.20 -0.43 -5.36
N PHE A 164 -3.09 -1.16 -5.31
CA PHE A 164 -1.78 -0.56 -5.08
C PHE A 164 -1.33 0.33 -6.24
N ALA A 165 -1.58 -0.08 -7.49
CA ALA A 165 -1.29 0.74 -8.67
C ALA A 165 -2.16 2.01 -8.74
N SER A 166 -3.47 1.90 -8.44
CA SER A 166 -4.36 3.06 -8.35
C SER A 166 -4.00 3.99 -7.19
N CYS A 167 -3.63 3.45 -6.03
CA CYS A 167 -3.24 4.25 -4.88
C CYS A 167 -1.90 4.98 -5.14
N ILE A 168 -0.94 4.33 -5.82
CA ILE A 168 0.30 4.98 -6.28
C ILE A 168 0.01 6.07 -7.33
N HIS A 169 -0.85 5.79 -8.31
CA HIS A 169 -1.22 6.77 -9.33
C HIS A 169 -1.98 7.96 -8.74
N TRP A 170 -2.87 7.70 -7.78
CA TRP A 170 -3.61 8.72 -7.04
C TRP A 170 -2.66 9.53 -6.15
N CYS A 171 -1.87 8.92 -5.26
CA CYS A 171 -0.86 9.62 -4.45
C CYS A 171 0.11 10.48 -5.28
N ARG A 172 0.43 10.03 -6.50
CA ARG A 172 1.30 10.77 -7.43
C ARG A 172 0.63 12.00 -8.04
N ASN A 173 -0.70 12.03 -8.10
CA ASN A 173 -1.48 13.09 -8.76
C ASN A 173 -2.30 13.97 -7.78
N THR A 174 -2.63 13.49 -6.57
CA THR A 174 -3.48 14.18 -5.59
C THR A 174 -2.76 14.69 -4.36
N VAL A 175 -1.47 14.42 -4.20
CA VAL A 175 -0.62 15.24 -3.34
C VAL A 175 -0.08 16.36 -4.23
N PRO A 176 -0.77 17.51 -4.38
CA PRO A 176 -0.10 18.69 -4.88
C PRO A 176 1.09 18.89 -3.93
N CYS A 177 2.27 19.04 -4.51
CA CYS A 177 3.46 19.45 -3.79
C CYS A 177 3.04 20.49 -2.76
N ALA A 178 3.26 20.21 -1.48
CA ALA A 178 3.00 21.16 -0.41
C ALA A 178 3.74 22.46 -0.74
N THR A 179 3.01 23.42 -1.31
CA THR A 179 3.32 24.83 -1.28
C THR A 179 3.02 25.28 0.14
N LEU A 180 3.87 24.88 1.09
CA LEU A 180 3.84 25.30 2.49
C LEU A 180 5.26 25.21 3.04
N ILE A 181 6.13 26.05 2.48
CA ILE A 181 7.26 26.64 3.20
C ILE A 181 7.25 28.10 2.77
N GLY A 182 6.87 28.98 3.71
CA GLY A 182 7.07 30.41 3.62
C GLY A 182 8.54 30.78 3.82
#